data_AF-A0AAI8YFG7-F1
#
_entry.id   AF-A0AAI8YFG7-F1
#
_cell.length_a   1.000
_cell.length_b   1.000
_cell.length_c   1.000
_cell.angle_alpha   90.00
_cell.angle_beta   90.00
_cell.angle_gamma   90.00
#
_symmetry.space_group_name_H-M   'P 1'
#
loop_
_entity.id
_entity.type
_entity.pdbx_description
1 polymer ?
#
loop_
_entity_poly.entity_id
_entity_poly.type
_entity_poly.pdbx_seq_one_letter_code
_entity_poly.pdbx_strand_id
1 'polypeptide(L)'
;MSARYSLRATPRKKELFDGMVETPRRRSTRRKSQFPLEGASDDGESSSAAETTTTRSQSTRRRPLVPNFAESVDDSDAKPKDENFSPLGSEKLATIISGSGSGGGIADSTPSHAQQNGRSKGYTNGHTNGKSNGHINGYAKDRVIDGWKVGSDPKVDNSGHFEFGGSFGTLALMIGFPSLMYYMWIGSTYYGGKLPLPEEGQSFVDFAKHMGHLIYTGAFPHLRAWRIYWVYFIFEAVCYCLMPGVWGYGKPLAHLGGKQLPYYCSAYTSFYFTIFVMGVLHFTGLFPIYTFLDEFGPIMSVAILSGFLCSFVAYFSAIARGAQHRMTGYPIYDFFMGAELNPRMFGILDFKMFYEVRIPWYILFGLSAAAAARQYENNGYVSGEVWFLVMAHYLYANACSKGEQLIVTTWDMYYEKWGFMLIFWNMAGVPLSYCHCTLYLANHHPSEYAWNKYALGALFVTYLALYCVWDQCNGQKNAFRHKERGTLMKRNTFPSLPWTYLENPKTIETETGDSILVDGWYGYARKLHYTCDAFFAISWGLVTGFQSPFPWFYPVFFCCMIIHRTVRDVQRCRHKYGEAWKEYERRVPYLFIPYVI
;
A
#
# COMPACT_ATOMS: atom_id res chain seq x y z
N MET A 1 48.30 -26.05 -6.50
CA MET A 1 48.83 -24.81 -7.10
C MET A 1 47.60 -23.93 -7.33
N SER A 2 47.39 -22.81 -6.62
CA SER A 2 48.15 -21.55 -6.69
C SER A 2 48.11 -20.94 -8.11
N ALA A 3 47.74 -19.69 -8.37
CA ALA A 3 46.97 -18.68 -7.59
C ALA A 3 46.63 -17.51 -8.53
N ARG A 4 45.62 -16.69 -8.17
CA ARG A 4 45.47 -15.23 -8.43
C ARG A 4 46.05 -14.62 -9.73
N TYR A 5 45.25 -13.77 -10.39
CA TYR A 5 45.77 -12.47 -10.86
C TYR A 5 44.84 -11.31 -10.48
N SER A 6 45.38 -10.08 -10.46
CA SER A 6 44.82 -8.95 -9.70
C SER A 6 44.49 -7.71 -10.56
N LEU A 7 43.84 -6.74 -9.90
CA LEU A 7 43.23 -5.52 -10.41
C LEU A 7 44.19 -4.48 -11.03
N ARG A 8 43.57 -3.55 -11.80
CA ARG A 8 43.96 -2.17 -12.18
C ARG A 8 44.59 -1.95 -13.57
N ALA A 9 43.84 -1.25 -14.42
CA ALA A 9 44.36 -0.27 -15.38
C ALA A 9 43.30 0.82 -15.68
N THR A 10 43.73 2.08 -15.77
CA THR A 10 42.99 3.29 -16.24
C THR A 10 44.03 4.34 -16.64
N PRO A 11 43.68 5.43 -17.36
CA PRO A 11 42.59 5.64 -18.32
C PRO A 11 43.14 6.14 -19.68
N ARG A 12 42.27 6.57 -20.62
CA ARG A 12 42.61 7.64 -21.58
C ARG A 12 41.48 8.67 -21.68
N LYS A 13 41.85 9.95 -21.81
CA LYS A 13 40.92 11.06 -22.04
C LYS A 13 40.34 10.96 -23.46
N LYS A 14 39.11 11.44 -23.66
CA LYS A 14 38.62 11.80 -24.99
C LYS A 14 38.97 13.27 -25.24
N GLU A 15 39.37 13.57 -26.46
CA GLU A 15 39.57 14.95 -26.93
C GLU A 15 38.21 15.61 -27.21
N LEU A 16 38.18 16.94 -27.17
CA LEU A 16 36.98 17.74 -27.45
C LEU A 16 36.90 18.04 -28.95
N PHE A 17 35.70 17.98 -29.50
CA PHE A 17 35.44 18.39 -30.88
C PHE A 17 35.48 19.91 -31.02
N ASP A 18 35.94 20.37 -32.18
CA ASP A 18 36.06 21.79 -32.53
C ASP A 18 34.69 22.49 -32.58
N GLY A 19 34.68 23.81 -32.34
CA GLY A 19 33.50 24.68 -32.42
C GLY A 19 32.73 24.94 -31.12
N MET A 20 33.28 24.63 -29.93
CA MET A 20 32.61 24.90 -28.64
C MET A 20 33.26 26.06 -27.87
N VAL A 21 32.48 27.10 -27.56
CA VAL A 21 32.94 28.27 -26.79
C VAL A 21 32.79 28.03 -25.28
N GLU A 22 33.89 28.08 -24.53
CA GLU A 22 33.85 27.93 -23.07
C GLU A 22 33.22 29.16 -22.37
N THR A 23 32.40 28.90 -21.35
CA THR A 23 31.88 29.96 -20.46
C THR A 23 32.73 30.08 -19.19
N PRO A 24 33.13 31.30 -18.78
CA PRO A 24 34.14 31.48 -17.74
C PRO A 24 33.64 31.07 -16.35
N ARG A 25 34.26 30.03 -15.77
CA ARG A 25 33.84 29.47 -14.48
C ARG A 25 34.44 30.24 -13.28
N ARG A 26 33.58 30.55 -12.30
CA ARG A 26 33.87 31.40 -11.14
C ARG A 26 35.04 30.88 -10.29
N ARG A 27 36.08 31.70 -10.11
CA ARG A 27 37.31 31.39 -9.35
C ARG A 27 37.02 31.33 -7.84
N SER A 28 37.41 30.25 -7.18
CA SER A 28 37.37 30.12 -5.71
C SER A 28 38.80 30.11 -5.15
N THR A 29 39.06 30.95 -4.15
CA THR A 29 40.39 31.10 -3.54
C THR A 29 40.44 30.41 -2.18
N ARG A 30 41.34 29.43 -2.01
CA ARG A 30 41.76 28.93 -0.68
C ARG A 30 43.28 29.08 -0.52
N ARG A 31 43.69 29.43 0.70
CA ARG A 31 45.03 29.95 1.03
C ARG A 31 46.06 28.83 1.20
N LYS A 32 47.32 29.08 0.81
CA LYS A 32 48.46 28.18 1.05
C LYS A 32 48.91 28.21 2.53
N SER A 33 49.53 27.12 2.96
CA SER A 33 50.61 27.07 3.95
C SER A 33 51.69 26.08 3.49
N GLN A 34 52.94 26.30 3.89
CA GLN A 34 54.09 25.38 3.66
C GLN A 34 54.19 24.40 4.86
N PHE A 35 55.12 23.44 5.02
CA PHE A 35 56.48 23.17 4.47
C PHE A 35 56.75 21.61 4.46
N PRO A 36 57.97 21.02 4.25
CA PRO A 36 58.09 19.96 3.24
C PRO A 36 58.84 18.62 3.57
N LEU A 37 58.85 17.74 2.55
CA LEU A 37 59.95 16.85 2.06
C LEU A 37 60.20 15.42 2.60
N GLU A 38 60.96 14.69 1.75
CA GLU A 38 61.47 13.28 1.79
C GLU A 38 60.47 12.14 1.45
N GLY A 39 60.76 11.18 0.55
CA GLY A 39 61.85 11.06 -0.45
C GLY A 39 61.90 9.69 -1.18
N ALA A 40 62.43 9.64 -2.42
CA ALA A 40 62.83 8.44 -3.23
C ALA A 40 61.77 7.34 -3.55
N SER A 41 61.84 6.49 -4.60
CA SER A 41 62.67 6.36 -5.82
C SER A 41 61.95 5.46 -6.87
N ASP A 42 62.32 5.58 -8.16
CA ASP A 42 62.39 4.63 -9.31
C ASP A 42 61.56 3.30 -9.30
N ASP A 43 60.97 2.79 -10.40
CA ASP A 43 61.13 2.98 -11.87
C ASP A 43 59.78 2.70 -12.64
N GLY A 44 59.59 2.45 -13.96
CA GLY A 44 60.48 2.15 -15.10
C GLY A 44 59.80 1.91 -16.47
N GLU A 45 60.47 1.16 -17.36
CA GLU A 45 60.33 1.12 -18.85
C GLU A 45 59.30 0.11 -19.45
N SER A 46 58.54 0.42 -20.53
CA SER A 46 58.77 0.27 -22.01
C SER A 46 58.45 -1.15 -22.59
N SER A 47 58.13 -1.45 -23.88
CA SER A 47 58.25 -0.77 -25.19
C SER A 47 57.23 -1.30 -26.26
N SER A 48 57.14 -0.63 -27.45
CA SER A 48 56.81 -1.08 -28.85
C SER A 48 55.86 -2.28 -29.14
N ALA A 49 54.86 -2.24 -30.04
CA ALA A 49 54.84 -1.96 -31.51
C ALA A 49 55.43 -3.11 -32.40
N ALA A 50 55.08 -3.35 -33.68
CA ALA A 50 54.31 -2.57 -34.67
C ALA A 50 53.70 -3.44 -35.84
N GLU A 51 52.84 -2.81 -36.67
CA GLU A 51 52.60 -3.03 -38.14
C GLU A 51 52.04 -4.40 -38.66
N THR A 52 51.44 -4.55 -39.87
CA THR A 52 51.30 -3.71 -41.10
C THR A 52 49.88 -3.92 -41.69
N THR A 53 49.03 -2.95 -42.10
CA THR A 53 49.00 -2.10 -43.35
C THR A 53 49.01 -2.92 -44.67
N THR A 54 48.11 -2.82 -45.67
CA THR A 54 47.79 -1.62 -46.51
C THR A 54 46.51 -1.69 -47.42
N THR A 55 45.69 -0.63 -47.38
CA THR A 55 45.04 0.14 -48.50
C THR A 55 43.98 -0.39 -49.52
N ARG A 56 43.09 0.57 -49.89
CA ARG A 56 42.30 0.78 -51.15
C ARG A 56 41.03 -0.08 -51.42
N SER A 57 40.00 0.39 -52.16
CA SER A 57 39.33 1.73 -52.29
C SER A 57 38.14 1.68 -53.29
N GLN A 58 37.16 2.61 -53.16
CA GLN A 58 36.03 2.90 -54.09
C GLN A 58 34.89 1.85 -54.18
N SER A 59 33.71 2.11 -54.78
CA SER A 59 32.74 3.24 -54.74
C SER A 59 31.64 3.07 -55.82
N THR A 60 30.34 3.05 -55.48
CA THR A 60 29.21 3.48 -56.38
C THR A 60 27.87 3.63 -55.62
N ARG A 61 26.76 4.04 -56.28
CA ARG A 61 25.64 4.80 -55.65
C ARG A 61 24.32 4.72 -56.47
N ARG A 62 23.15 4.95 -55.81
CA ARG A 62 21.74 5.14 -56.31
C ARG A 62 20.91 3.82 -56.40
N ARG A 63 19.63 3.68 -55.96
CA ARG A 63 18.35 4.49 -55.95
C ARG A 63 17.50 4.32 -57.25
N PRO A 64 16.15 4.51 -57.23
CA PRO A 64 15.08 4.06 -56.30
C PRO A 64 13.77 3.62 -57.06
N LEU A 65 12.62 3.32 -56.38
CA LEU A 65 11.23 3.79 -56.70
C LEU A 65 10.08 3.06 -55.95
N VAL A 66 8.87 3.65 -56.05
CA VAL A 66 7.55 3.40 -55.38
C VAL A 66 6.47 4.07 -56.29
N PRO A 67 5.12 3.88 -56.19
CA PRO A 67 4.32 3.26 -55.11
C PRO A 67 3.06 2.41 -55.53
N ASN A 68 2.20 2.10 -54.55
CA ASN A 68 0.74 1.87 -54.55
C ASN A 68 -0.01 1.16 -55.70
N PHE A 69 -0.91 0.22 -55.33
CA PHE A 69 -2.36 0.34 -55.54
C PHE A 69 -3.14 -0.47 -54.49
N ALA A 70 -4.46 -0.32 -54.40
CA ALA A 70 -5.36 -1.04 -53.47
C ALA A 70 -6.76 -1.21 -54.08
N GLU A 71 -7.48 -2.29 -53.74
CA GLU A 71 -8.93 -2.43 -53.99
C GLU A 71 -9.56 -3.50 -53.06
N SER A 72 -10.90 -3.62 -53.08
CA SER A 72 -11.75 -4.31 -52.08
C SER A 72 -12.87 -5.14 -52.71
N VAL A 73 -13.32 -6.22 -52.06
CA VAL A 73 -14.49 -7.04 -52.45
C VAL A 73 -15.19 -7.62 -51.19
N ASP A 74 -16.52 -7.68 -51.20
CA ASP A 74 -17.42 -8.08 -50.09
C ASP A 74 -18.61 -8.92 -50.67
N ASP A 75 -19.38 -9.75 -49.94
CA ASP A 75 -19.39 -10.10 -48.50
C ASP A 75 -19.26 -11.65 -48.31
N SER A 76 -20.25 -12.53 -48.09
CA SER A 76 -21.71 -12.44 -47.93
C SER A 76 -22.29 -13.58 -47.06
N ASP A 77 -23.11 -13.23 -46.06
CA ASP A 77 -24.10 -14.05 -45.33
C ASP A 77 -23.68 -15.35 -44.59
N ALA A 78 -23.63 -15.27 -43.25
CA ALA A 78 -24.29 -16.25 -42.36
C ALA A 78 -24.50 -15.70 -40.93
N LYS A 79 -25.76 -15.72 -40.46
CA LYS A 79 -26.16 -15.52 -39.03
C LYS A 79 -26.38 -16.89 -38.37
N PRO A 80 -26.20 -17.09 -37.03
CA PRO A 80 -27.17 -16.51 -36.07
C PRO A 80 -26.76 -16.32 -34.58
N LYS A 81 -27.70 -15.69 -33.84
CA LYS A 81 -27.97 -15.75 -32.38
C LYS A 81 -27.10 -14.94 -31.40
N ASP A 82 -27.77 -13.97 -30.77
CA ASP A 82 -27.38 -13.28 -29.54
C ASP A 82 -27.70 -14.09 -28.28
N GLU A 83 -26.88 -13.98 -27.23
CA GLU A 83 -27.28 -14.28 -25.84
C GLU A 83 -26.92 -13.11 -24.91
N ASN A 84 -27.94 -12.36 -24.47
CA ASN A 84 -27.79 -11.28 -23.50
C ASN A 84 -27.87 -11.83 -22.06
N PHE A 85 -26.75 -11.86 -21.34
CA PHE A 85 -26.73 -12.30 -19.94
C PHE A 85 -26.80 -11.12 -18.96
N SER A 86 -28.00 -10.83 -18.47
CA SER A 86 -28.28 -9.76 -17.49
C SER A 86 -28.25 -10.29 -16.04
N PRO A 87 -27.42 -9.73 -15.13
CA PRO A 87 -27.50 -10.06 -13.70
C PRO A 87 -28.81 -9.59 -13.07
N LEU A 88 -29.45 -10.43 -12.24
CA LEU A 88 -30.74 -10.13 -11.63
C LEU A 88 -30.64 -9.07 -10.51
N GLY A 89 -31.69 -8.26 -10.39
CA GLY A 89 -31.86 -7.28 -9.31
C GLY A 89 -32.26 -7.91 -7.97
N SER A 90 -31.77 -7.34 -6.86
CA SER A 90 -31.85 -7.89 -5.51
C SER A 90 -33.13 -7.53 -4.74
N GLU A 91 -34.32 -7.69 -5.33
CA GLU A 91 -35.61 -7.28 -4.71
C GLU A 91 -36.53 -8.44 -4.27
N LYS A 92 -36.10 -9.71 -4.38
CA LYS A 92 -36.92 -10.88 -3.99
C LYS A 92 -36.26 -11.80 -2.95
N LEU A 93 -35.71 -11.22 -1.88
CA LEU A 93 -35.28 -11.97 -0.68
C LEU A 93 -35.87 -11.43 0.65
N ALA A 94 -36.82 -10.49 0.59
CA ALA A 94 -37.37 -9.82 1.76
C ALA A 94 -38.72 -10.40 2.28
N THR A 95 -39.26 -11.43 1.64
CA THR A 95 -40.68 -11.85 1.81
C THR A 95 -40.86 -13.24 2.45
N ILE A 96 -39.88 -13.70 3.24
CA ILE A 96 -39.91 -15.03 3.90
C ILE A 96 -39.68 -14.97 5.42
N ILE A 97 -39.22 -13.84 5.99
CA ILE A 97 -38.86 -13.74 7.42
C ILE A 97 -39.66 -12.64 8.14
N SER A 98 -40.99 -12.69 8.04
CA SER A 98 -41.89 -11.84 8.83
C SER A 98 -43.22 -12.56 9.15
N GLY A 99 -43.17 -13.45 10.13
CA GLY A 99 -44.35 -14.12 10.67
C GLY A 99 -45.23 -13.15 11.47
N SER A 100 -46.53 -13.22 11.21
CA SER A 100 -47.64 -12.49 11.85
C SER A 100 -47.50 -12.16 13.35
N GLY A 101 -47.73 -10.90 13.70
CA GLY A 101 -48.14 -10.46 15.03
C GLY A 101 -49.25 -9.41 14.91
N SER A 102 -50.45 -9.69 15.44
CA SER A 102 -51.67 -8.91 15.18
C SER A 102 -52.14 -8.07 16.36
N GLY A 103 -52.49 -6.81 16.11
CA GLY A 103 -53.20 -5.92 17.04
C GLY A 103 -53.86 -4.78 16.26
N GLY A 104 -55.15 -4.50 16.50
CA GLY A 104 -55.95 -3.57 15.69
C GLY A 104 -56.25 -2.22 16.35
N GLY A 105 -56.70 -1.25 15.56
CA GLY A 105 -57.15 0.08 16.00
C GLY A 105 -57.92 0.81 14.90
N ILE A 106 -59.21 1.02 15.12
CA ILE A 106 -60.22 1.46 14.13
C ILE A 106 -60.29 2.99 14.00
N ALA A 107 -60.31 3.51 12.74
CA ALA A 107 -60.99 4.71 12.18
C ALA A 107 -61.02 6.06 12.98
N ASP A 108 -61.57 7.20 12.53
CA ASP A 108 -62.27 7.58 11.28
C ASP A 108 -62.14 9.12 11.03
N SER A 109 -62.72 9.61 9.93
CA SER A 109 -63.32 10.96 9.73
C SER A 109 -62.46 12.22 9.46
N THR A 110 -62.54 12.67 8.20
CA THR A 110 -62.50 14.06 7.69
C THR A 110 -63.86 14.79 7.87
N PRO A 111 -64.12 16.06 7.43
CA PRO A 111 -63.27 17.18 6.94
C PRO A 111 -63.65 18.59 7.52
N SER A 112 -63.18 19.65 6.84
CA SER A 112 -63.83 20.98 6.62
C SER A 112 -63.23 22.20 7.37
N HIS A 113 -63.42 23.47 6.97
CA HIS A 113 -64.30 24.05 5.93
C HIS A 113 -63.75 25.39 5.35
N ALA A 114 -64.43 25.90 4.31
CA ALA A 114 -64.60 27.33 3.92
C ALA A 114 -63.60 28.03 2.97
N GLN A 115 -64.20 28.75 2.02
CA GLN A 115 -63.61 29.53 0.92
C GLN A 115 -63.44 31.01 1.31
N GLN A 116 -62.69 31.78 0.51
CA GLN A 116 -63.28 32.92 -0.21
C GLN A 116 -62.46 33.37 -1.44
N ASN A 117 -63.10 34.09 -2.35
CA ASN A 117 -62.53 34.58 -3.62
C ASN A 117 -62.36 36.11 -3.61
N GLY A 118 -61.32 36.62 -4.27
CA GLY A 118 -61.13 38.04 -4.60
C GLY A 118 -60.52 38.18 -6.00
N ARG A 119 -61.02 39.12 -6.83
CA ARG A 119 -60.74 39.15 -8.27
C ARG A 119 -60.69 40.57 -8.85
N SER A 120 -59.57 40.97 -9.45
CA SER A 120 -59.48 42.00 -10.51
C SER A 120 -58.07 42.02 -11.14
N LYS A 121 -57.90 42.79 -12.24
CA LYS A 121 -56.64 42.93 -13.02
C LYS A 121 -56.28 44.41 -13.15
N GLY A 122 -55.00 44.75 -13.33
CA GLY A 122 -54.61 46.14 -13.68
C GLY A 122 -53.14 46.35 -14.08
N TYR A 123 -52.91 46.46 -15.39
CA TYR A 123 -51.83 47.22 -16.07
C TYR A 123 -50.35 46.80 -15.92
N THR A 124 -49.57 47.25 -16.91
CA THR A 124 -48.16 46.89 -17.19
C THR A 124 -47.35 48.11 -17.65
N ASN A 125 -46.05 48.10 -17.31
CA ASN A 125 -44.89 48.82 -17.91
C ASN A 125 -44.10 49.70 -16.90
N GLY A 126 -42.76 49.61 -16.90
CA GLY A 126 -41.91 50.47 -16.07
C GLY A 126 -40.50 49.98 -15.73
N HIS A 127 -39.61 49.89 -16.73
CA HIS A 127 -38.13 50.01 -16.66
C HIS A 127 -37.28 49.52 -15.44
N THR A 128 -36.41 48.54 -15.74
CA THR A 128 -34.96 48.45 -15.39
C THR A 128 -34.46 48.06 -13.98
N ASN A 129 -33.30 47.36 -14.00
CA ASN A 129 -32.33 47.12 -12.92
C ASN A 129 -32.81 46.37 -11.65
N GLY A 130 -32.79 45.03 -11.73
CA GLY A 130 -32.87 44.13 -10.58
C GLY A 130 -31.87 42.97 -10.69
N LYS A 131 -31.14 42.67 -9.61
CA LYS A 131 -30.16 41.57 -9.54
C LYS A 131 -30.87 40.23 -9.77
N SER A 132 -30.32 39.36 -10.62
CA SER A 132 -30.83 38.01 -10.85
C SER A 132 -30.50 37.07 -9.68
N ASN A 133 -31.19 37.23 -8.55
CA ASN A 133 -31.27 36.19 -7.51
C ASN A 133 -32.05 35.00 -8.08
N GLY A 134 -31.33 34.10 -8.77
CA GLY A 134 -31.88 32.81 -9.19
C GLY A 134 -32.19 31.96 -7.96
N HIS A 135 -33.44 32.01 -7.49
CA HIS A 135 -33.96 31.09 -6.48
C HIS A 135 -34.01 29.67 -7.06
N ILE A 136 -32.90 28.95 -6.96
CA ILE A 136 -32.86 27.52 -7.22
C ILE A 136 -33.54 26.83 -6.02
N ASN A 137 -34.88 26.84 -6.02
CA ASN A 137 -35.71 25.95 -5.20
C ASN A 137 -35.67 24.52 -5.77
N GLY A 138 -34.48 24.03 -6.07
CA GLY A 138 -34.21 22.60 -6.15
C GLY A 138 -33.97 22.10 -4.73
N TYR A 139 -34.70 21.07 -4.30
CA TYR A 139 -34.39 20.37 -3.06
C TYR A 139 -32.91 19.97 -3.09
N ALA A 140 -32.12 20.51 -2.18
CA ALA A 140 -30.70 20.18 -2.10
C ALA A 140 -30.60 18.68 -1.75
N LYS A 141 -30.28 17.85 -2.75
CA LYS A 141 -29.99 16.42 -2.52
C LYS A 141 -28.98 16.32 -1.38
N ASP A 142 -29.32 15.54 -0.36
CA ASP A 142 -28.50 15.34 0.82
C ASP A 142 -27.07 14.97 0.42
N ARG A 143 -26.18 15.97 0.43
CA ARG A 143 -24.83 15.81 -0.11
C ARG A 143 -23.97 15.12 0.93
N VAL A 144 -24.02 13.80 0.93
CA VAL A 144 -23.10 12.97 1.72
C VAL A 144 -21.71 13.08 1.08
N ILE A 145 -20.76 13.64 1.83
CA ILE A 145 -19.35 13.73 1.45
C ILE A 145 -18.57 12.87 2.44
N ASP A 146 -17.89 11.84 1.95
CA ASP A 146 -17.04 10.96 2.75
C ASP A 146 -17.75 10.43 4.03
N GLY A 147 -19.00 9.99 3.86
CA GLY A 147 -19.85 9.42 4.93
C GLY A 147 -20.57 10.45 5.81
N TRP A 148 -20.22 11.74 5.72
CA TRP A 148 -20.88 12.80 6.47
C TRP A 148 -21.94 13.52 5.61
N LYS A 149 -23.17 13.64 6.13
CA LYS A 149 -24.22 14.46 5.53
C LYS A 149 -23.91 15.93 5.81
N VAL A 150 -23.61 16.72 4.77
CA VAL A 150 -23.26 18.14 4.93
C VAL A 150 -24.34 18.88 5.71
N GLY A 151 -23.96 19.45 6.86
CA GLY A 151 -24.85 20.17 7.78
C GLY A 151 -25.40 19.33 8.96
N SER A 152 -25.15 18.02 9.02
CA SER A 152 -25.41 17.22 10.23
C SER A 152 -24.27 17.35 11.24
N ASP A 153 -24.49 16.93 12.50
CA ASP A 153 -23.40 16.74 13.46
C ASP A 153 -22.38 15.71 12.89
N PRO A 154 -21.09 16.06 12.74
CA PRO A 154 -20.06 15.13 12.27
C PRO A 154 -19.70 14.03 13.29
N LYS A 155 -20.22 14.08 14.52
CA LYS A 155 -20.11 13.01 15.51
C LYS A 155 -21.02 11.82 15.24
N VAL A 156 -22.11 12.00 14.49
CA VAL A 156 -23.15 10.97 14.28
C VAL A 156 -23.08 10.43 12.85
N ASP A 157 -23.02 9.11 12.69
CA ASP A 157 -23.20 8.49 11.39
C ASP A 157 -24.69 8.45 11.04
N ASN A 158 -25.04 9.04 9.90
CA ASN A 158 -26.42 9.14 9.41
C ASN A 158 -26.65 8.30 8.14
N SER A 159 -25.69 7.43 7.77
CA SER A 159 -25.77 6.60 6.56
C SER A 159 -26.61 5.33 6.72
N GLY A 160 -26.77 4.84 7.96
CA GLY A 160 -27.38 3.53 8.25
C GLY A 160 -26.58 2.33 7.73
N HIS A 161 -25.36 2.54 7.22
CA HIS A 161 -24.57 1.50 6.56
C HIS A 161 -23.54 0.87 7.51
N PHE A 162 -23.61 -0.45 7.66
CA PHE A 162 -22.65 -1.23 8.44
C PHE A 162 -21.76 -2.07 7.51
N GLU A 163 -20.45 -1.82 7.55
CA GLU A 163 -19.46 -2.73 6.97
C GLU A 163 -19.32 -3.99 7.86
N PHE A 164 -18.62 -5.03 7.39
CA PHE A 164 -18.24 -6.22 8.16
C PHE A 164 -19.38 -6.97 8.91
N GLY A 165 -20.64 -6.84 8.49
CA GLY A 165 -21.78 -7.47 9.17
C GLY A 165 -22.15 -6.82 10.51
N GLY A 166 -21.82 -5.53 10.70
CA GLY A 166 -22.16 -4.77 11.90
C GLY A 166 -21.56 -5.35 13.18
N SER A 167 -22.23 -5.13 14.32
CA SER A 167 -21.72 -5.56 15.64
C SER A 167 -21.43 -7.06 15.75
N PHE A 168 -22.21 -7.93 15.09
CA PHE A 168 -21.99 -9.38 15.17
C PHE A 168 -20.74 -9.79 14.38
N GLY A 169 -20.64 -9.38 13.11
CA GLY A 169 -19.49 -9.73 12.28
C GLY A 169 -18.20 -9.07 12.74
N THR A 170 -18.24 -7.82 13.22
CA THR A 170 -17.07 -7.17 13.83
C THR A 170 -16.61 -7.86 15.12
N LEU A 171 -17.52 -8.32 15.99
CA LEU A 171 -17.16 -9.17 17.13
C LEU A 171 -16.51 -10.49 16.70
N ALA A 172 -17.08 -11.15 15.68
CA ALA A 172 -16.52 -12.38 15.13
C ALA A 172 -15.10 -12.17 14.55
N LEU A 173 -14.82 -11.02 13.92
CA LEU A 173 -13.48 -10.67 13.46
C LEU A 173 -12.51 -10.38 14.61
N MET A 174 -12.95 -9.69 15.67
CA MET A 174 -12.13 -9.43 16.86
C MET A 174 -11.69 -10.70 17.59
N ILE A 175 -12.52 -11.74 17.61
CA ILE A 175 -12.18 -13.05 18.19
C ILE A 175 -11.42 -13.91 17.16
N GLY A 176 -11.86 -13.88 15.90
CA GLY A 176 -11.37 -14.74 14.82
C GLY A 176 -9.94 -14.46 14.39
N PHE A 177 -9.54 -13.19 14.22
CA PHE A 177 -8.18 -12.88 13.77
C PHE A 177 -7.10 -13.30 14.78
N PRO A 178 -7.17 -12.96 16.09
CA PRO A 178 -6.21 -13.49 17.07
C PRO A 178 -6.18 -15.02 17.13
N SER A 179 -7.36 -15.67 17.07
CA SER A 179 -7.47 -17.13 17.11
C SER A 179 -6.79 -17.78 15.89
N LEU A 180 -6.98 -17.20 14.70
CA LEU A 180 -6.34 -17.63 13.47
C LEU A 180 -4.82 -17.44 13.52
N MET A 181 -4.33 -16.31 14.05
CA MET A 181 -2.89 -16.06 14.22
C MET A 181 -2.24 -17.13 15.11
N TYR A 182 -2.85 -17.46 16.26
CA TYR A 182 -2.36 -18.56 17.10
C TYR A 182 -2.40 -19.91 16.36
N TYR A 183 -3.50 -20.24 15.67
CA TYR A 183 -3.62 -21.49 14.92
C TYR A 183 -2.55 -21.65 13.84
N MET A 184 -2.28 -20.58 13.07
CA MET A 184 -1.24 -20.56 12.04
C MET A 184 0.17 -20.65 12.63
N TRP A 185 0.45 -19.94 13.73
CA TRP A 185 1.72 -20.03 14.43
C TRP A 185 1.96 -21.43 15.02
N ILE A 186 0.94 -22.05 15.63
CA ILE A 186 1.02 -23.43 16.14
C ILE A 186 1.37 -24.39 15.00
N GLY A 187 0.65 -24.31 13.87
CA GLY A 187 0.94 -25.14 12.70
C GLY A 187 2.35 -24.94 12.14
N SER A 188 2.79 -23.69 12.07
CA SER A 188 4.13 -23.29 11.60
C SER A 188 5.28 -23.66 12.54
N THR A 189 5.00 -24.04 13.79
CA THR A 189 6.01 -24.26 14.86
C THR A 189 6.02 -25.70 15.39
N TYR A 190 4.85 -26.30 15.62
CA TYR A 190 4.72 -27.62 16.25
C TYR A 190 4.28 -28.74 15.28
N TYR A 191 3.69 -28.40 14.14
CA TYR A 191 3.16 -29.38 13.16
C TYR A 191 3.97 -29.42 11.86
N GLY A 192 5.22 -28.95 11.85
CA GLY A 192 6.08 -28.97 10.66
C GLY A 192 5.48 -28.22 9.47
N GLY A 193 4.87 -27.05 9.73
CA GLY A 193 4.19 -26.25 8.71
C GLY A 193 2.81 -26.77 8.29
N LYS A 194 2.31 -27.89 8.84
CA LYS A 194 1.00 -28.46 8.48
C LYS A 194 -0.13 -27.89 9.36
N LEU A 195 -1.37 -28.08 8.91
CA LEU A 195 -2.56 -27.72 9.68
C LEU A 195 -2.61 -28.52 11.00
N PRO A 196 -2.74 -27.87 12.17
CA PRO A 196 -3.13 -28.55 13.39
C PRO A 196 -4.51 -29.17 13.23
N LEU A 197 -4.59 -30.48 13.44
CA LEU A 197 -5.82 -31.28 13.38
C LEU A 197 -5.87 -32.19 14.63
N PRO A 198 -7.06 -32.60 15.08
CA PRO A 198 -7.18 -33.60 16.14
C PRO A 198 -6.52 -34.93 15.75
N GLU A 199 -5.92 -35.60 16.71
CA GLU A 199 -5.40 -36.96 16.54
C GLU A 199 -6.56 -37.98 16.43
N GLU A 200 -6.28 -39.18 15.92
CA GLU A 200 -7.31 -40.22 15.75
C GLU A 200 -7.93 -40.60 17.11
N GLY A 201 -9.24 -40.40 17.25
CA GLY A 201 -9.98 -40.61 18.49
C GLY A 201 -9.90 -39.47 19.51
N GLN A 202 -9.14 -38.40 19.26
CA GLN A 202 -9.08 -37.24 20.15
C GLN A 202 -10.39 -36.43 20.12
N SER A 203 -10.91 -36.08 21.29
CA SER A 203 -12.10 -35.21 21.37
C SER A 203 -11.74 -33.78 20.96
N PHE A 204 -12.67 -33.07 20.32
CA PHE A 204 -12.47 -31.65 19.95
C PHE A 204 -12.17 -30.77 21.19
N VAL A 205 -12.71 -31.12 22.35
CA VAL A 205 -12.45 -30.41 23.61
C VAL A 205 -11.00 -30.61 24.07
N ASP A 206 -10.44 -31.80 23.91
CA ASP A 206 -9.07 -32.11 24.30
C ASP A 206 -8.05 -31.60 23.28
N PHE A 207 -8.39 -31.59 21.99
CA PHE A 207 -7.66 -30.85 20.97
C PHE A 207 -7.62 -29.35 21.29
N ALA A 208 -8.75 -28.74 21.66
CA ALA A 208 -8.80 -27.32 22.05
C ALA A 208 -7.98 -27.02 23.33
N LYS A 209 -7.98 -27.92 24.33
CA LYS A 209 -7.07 -27.83 25.50
C LYS A 209 -5.60 -27.93 25.07
N HIS A 210 -5.26 -28.82 24.14
CA HIS A 210 -3.90 -28.98 23.64
C HIS A 210 -3.42 -27.72 22.88
N MET A 211 -4.25 -27.14 22.00
CA MET A 211 -3.98 -25.85 21.37
C MET A 211 -3.77 -24.75 22.42
N GLY A 212 -4.63 -24.67 23.44
CA GLY A 212 -4.49 -23.72 24.55
C GLY A 212 -3.20 -23.94 25.36
N HIS A 213 -2.76 -25.18 25.55
CA HIS A 213 -1.50 -25.51 26.21
C HIS A 213 -0.27 -25.09 25.39
N LEU A 214 -0.29 -25.24 24.06
CA LEU A 214 0.77 -24.75 23.17
C LEU A 214 0.84 -23.21 23.19
N ILE A 215 -0.29 -22.50 23.23
CA ILE A 215 -0.33 -21.03 23.44
C ILE A 215 0.26 -20.66 24.80
N TYR A 216 -0.15 -21.36 25.87
CA TYR A 216 0.32 -21.07 27.23
C TYR A 216 1.82 -21.36 27.44
N THR A 217 2.39 -22.36 26.76
CA THR A 217 3.81 -22.74 26.91
C THR A 217 4.72 -22.03 25.92
N GLY A 218 4.34 -21.95 24.65
CA GLY A 218 5.16 -21.40 23.57
C GLY A 218 4.88 -19.95 23.19
N ALA A 219 3.79 -19.35 23.67
CA ALA A 219 3.41 -17.97 23.37
C ALA A 219 3.01 -17.16 24.61
N PHE A 220 3.48 -17.52 25.81
CA PHE A 220 3.18 -16.74 27.02
C PHE A 220 3.74 -15.31 26.89
N PRO A 221 2.95 -14.24 27.12
CA PRO A 221 3.41 -12.85 26.98
C PRO A 221 4.23 -12.41 28.21
N HIS A 222 5.43 -12.97 28.38
CA HIS A 222 6.33 -12.66 29.50
C HIS A 222 7.02 -11.29 29.35
N LEU A 223 7.59 -10.80 30.46
CA LEU A 223 8.17 -9.45 30.56
C LEU A 223 9.28 -9.16 29.53
N ARG A 224 10.05 -10.17 29.09
CA ARG A 224 11.05 -10.01 28.01
C ARG A 224 10.38 -9.62 26.68
N ALA A 225 9.34 -10.34 26.26
CA ALA A 225 8.59 -10.04 25.04
C ALA A 225 7.90 -8.66 25.11
N TRP A 226 7.29 -8.30 26.25
CA TRP A 226 6.74 -6.96 26.47
C TRP A 226 7.81 -5.88 26.30
N ARG A 227 8.99 -6.07 26.90
CA ARG A 227 10.13 -5.14 26.75
C ARG A 227 10.62 -5.05 25.31
N ILE A 228 10.79 -6.17 24.60
CA ILE A 228 11.25 -6.17 23.20
C ILE A 228 10.27 -5.36 22.33
N TYR A 229 8.98 -5.71 22.36
CA TYR A 229 7.97 -5.09 21.51
C TYR A 229 7.77 -3.59 21.82
N TRP A 230 7.67 -3.22 23.10
CA TRP A 230 7.41 -1.81 23.47
C TRP A 230 8.64 -0.91 23.43
N VAL A 231 9.87 -1.43 23.65
CA VAL A 231 11.09 -0.64 23.39
C VAL A 231 11.22 -0.37 21.90
N TYR A 232 10.94 -1.35 21.03
CA TYR A 232 10.90 -1.15 19.58
C TYR A 232 9.81 -0.12 19.17
N PHE A 233 8.58 -0.27 19.67
CA PHE A 233 7.48 0.65 19.39
C PHE A 233 7.79 2.09 19.83
N ILE A 234 8.36 2.28 21.03
CA ILE A 234 8.76 3.60 21.53
C ILE A 234 9.94 4.15 20.73
N PHE A 235 10.92 3.31 20.35
CA PHE A 235 12.02 3.71 19.46
C PHE A 235 11.50 4.22 18.11
N GLU A 236 10.55 3.53 17.48
CA GLU A 236 9.94 3.99 16.23
C GLU A 236 9.09 5.26 16.41
N ALA A 237 8.44 5.44 17.56
CA ALA A 237 7.72 6.69 17.87
C ALA A 237 8.67 7.88 18.08
N VAL A 238 9.83 7.65 18.70
CA VAL A 238 10.92 8.64 18.80
C VAL A 238 11.51 8.92 17.42
N CYS A 239 11.71 7.90 16.59
CA CYS A 239 12.19 8.04 15.22
C CYS A 239 11.18 8.76 14.32
N TYR A 240 9.87 8.58 14.53
CA TYR A 240 8.82 9.38 13.88
C TYR A 240 9.03 10.87 14.14
N CYS A 241 9.15 11.24 15.42
CA CYS A 241 9.19 12.64 15.86
C CYS A 241 10.52 13.34 15.60
N LEU A 242 11.66 12.64 15.69
CA LEU A 242 12.99 13.26 15.68
C LEU A 242 13.77 13.10 14.37
N MET A 243 13.50 12.08 13.56
CA MET A 243 14.30 11.83 12.35
C MET A 243 13.94 12.83 11.23
N PRO A 244 14.89 13.23 10.34
CA PRO A 244 14.65 14.23 9.30
C PRO A 244 13.57 13.80 8.28
N GLY A 245 12.43 14.48 8.32
CA GLY A 245 11.26 14.20 7.49
C GLY A 245 10.88 15.36 6.58
N VAL A 246 9.77 15.18 5.87
CA VAL A 246 9.12 16.21 5.04
C VAL A 246 7.68 16.40 5.46
N TRP A 247 7.11 17.59 5.24
CA TRP A 247 5.70 17.83 5.52
C TRP A 247 4.83 17.50 4.30
N GLY A 248 3.89 16.57 4.49
CA GLY A 248 2.80 16.28 3.57
C GLY A 248 1.48 16.92 4.03
N TYR A 249 0.52 17.07 3.12
CA TYR A 249 -0.82 17.59 3.42
C TYR A 249 -1.88 16.60 2.95
N GLY A 250 -2.77 16.21 3.86
CA GLY A 250 -3.86 15.28 3.55
C GLY A 250 -4.96 15.92 2.69
N LYS A 251 -6.01 15.15 2.39
CA LYS A 251 -7.19 15.69 1.69
C LYS A 251 -7.89 16.79 2.51
N PRO A 252 -8.56 17.76 1.85
CA PRO A 252 -9.51 18.67 2.51
C PRO A 252 -10.59 17.90 3.28
N LEU A 253 -10.71 18.11 4.59
CA LEU A 253 -11.72 17.43 5.40
C LEU A 253 -13.02 18.26 5.46
N ALA A 254 -14.10 17.73 4.87
CA ALA A 254 -15.38 18.44 4.74
C ALA A 254 -15.97 18.89 6.09
N HIS A 255 -15.92 18.04 7.11
CA HIS A 255 -16.40 18.35 8.47
C HIS A 255 -15.53 19.39 9.21
N LEU A 256 -14.36 19.75 8.67
CA LEU A 256 -13.50 20.84 9.16
C LEU A 256 -13.47 22.04 8.18
N GLY A 257 -14.54 22.24 7.40
CA GLY A 257 -14.65 23.34 6.44
C GLY A 257 -13.65 23.27 5.28
N GLY A 258 -13.16 22.07 4.94
CA GLY A 258 -12.13 21.87 3.91
C GLY A 258 -10.69 21.99 4.42
N LYS A 259 -10.46 22.13 5.74
CA LYS A 259 -9.11 22.14 6.31
C LYS A 259 -8.33 20.89 5.92
N GLN A 260 -7.13 21.08 5.37
CA GLN A 260 -6.13 20.02 5.20
C GLN A 260 -5.32 19.85 6.47
N LEU A 261 -5.07 18.61 6.90
CA LEU A 261 -4.15 18.34 8.02
C LEU A 261 -2.72 18.21 7.50
N PRO A 262 -1.72 18.82 8.16
CA PRO A 262 -0.31 18.55 7.91
C PRO A 262 0.08 17.22 8.54
N TYR A 263 1.02 16.51 7.94
CA TYR A 263 1.58 15.25 8.45
C TYR A 263 3.10 15.28 8.28
N TYR A 264 3.83 14.80 9.28
CA TYR A 264 5.29 14.72 9.23
C TYR A 264 5.72 13.34 8.72
N CYS A 265 6.52 13.32 7.65
CA CYS A 265 6.88 12.12 6.92
C CYS A 265 8.39 11.85 7.00
N SER A 266 8.81 11.22 8.10
CA SER A 266 10.19 10.86 8.43
C SER A 266 10.59 9.42 8.08
N ALA A 267 9.68 8.54 7.68
CA ALA A 267 9.87 7.09 7.58
C ALA A 267 11.08 6.69 6.72
N TYR A 268 11.34 7.40 5.63
CA TYR A 268 12.52 7.14 4.80
C TYR A 268 13.85 7.26 5.57
N THR A 269 13.96 8.17 6.55
CA THR A 269 15.15 8.28 7.39
C THR A 269 15.06 7.40 8.64
N SER A 270 13.86 7.22 9.20
CA SER A 270 13.60 6.23 10.27
C SER A 270 14.09 4.85 9.85
N PHE A 271 13.61 4.31 8.72
CA PHE A 271 13.91 2.93 8.27
C PHE A 271 15.41 2.62 8.18
N TYR A 272 16.22 3.52 7.60
CA TYR A 272 17.66 3.30 7.44
C TYR A 272 18.40 3.43 8.78
N PHE A 273 17.89 4.24 9.71
CA PHE A 273 18.41 4.30 11.07
C PHE A 273 18.02 3.06 11.89
N THR A 274 16.80 2.53 11.73
CA THR A 274 16.36 1.25 12.30
C THR A 274 17.24 0.10 11.78
N ILE A 275 17.50 0.03 10.48
CA ILE A 275 18.43 -0.94 9.86
C ILE A 275 19.84 -0.81 10.47
N PHE A 276 20.36 0.42 10.62
CA PHE A 276 21.67 0.66 11.23
C PHE A 276 21.71 0.20 12.69
N VAL A 277 20.71 0.55 13.50
CA VAL A 277 20.62 0.15 14.91
C VAL A 277 20.48 -1.37 15.06
N MET A 278 19.67 -2.03 14.22
CA MET A 278 19.58 -3.50 14.16
C MET A 278 20.93 -4.15 13.82
N GLY A 279 21.64 -3.61 12.84
CA GLY A 279 22.98 -4.08 12.47
C GLY A 279 23.99 -3.95 13.61
N VAL A 280 24.04 -2.78 14.26
CA VAL A 280 24.90 -2.56 15.44
C VAL A 280 24.55 -3.53 16.56
N LEU A 281 23.27 -3.68 16.92
CA LEU A 281 22.82 -4.56 17.99
C LEU A 281 23.16 -6.04 17.74
N HIS A 282 23.09 -6.49 16.48
CA HIS A 282 23.50 -7.83 16.08
C HIS A 282 25.01 -8.03 16.15
N PHE A 283 25.80 -7.17 15.48
CA PHE A 283 27.26 -7.34 15.38
C PHE A 283 28.01 -7.03 16.68
N THR A 284 27.40 -6.32 17.64
CA THR A 284 27.92 -6.16 19.01
C THR A 284 27.46 -7.25 19.98
N GLY A 285 26.60 -8.17 19.53
CA GLY A 285 26.02 -9.23 20.38
C GLY A 285 25.03 -8.74 21.45
N LEU A 286 24.70 -7.44 21.49
CA LEU A 286 23.80 -6.86 22.49
C LEU A 286 22.34 -7.30 22.31
N PHE A 287 21.91 -7.48 21.06
CA PHE A 287 20.63 -8.10 20.72
C PHE A 287 20.74 -8.74 19.33
N PRO A 288 21.07 -10.05 19.24
CA PRO A 288 21.07 -10.77 17.97
C PRO A 288 19.68 -10.73 17.34
N ILE A 289 19.56 -10.26 16.10
CA ILE A 289 18.24 -9.98 15.49
C ILE A 289 17.35 -11.22 15.33
N TYR A 290 17.92 -12.42 15.28
CA TYR A 290 17.15 -13.66 15.32
C TYR A 290 16.39 -13.92 16.63
N THR A 291 16.67 -13.15 17.69
CA THR A 291 15.83 -13.13 18.91
C THR A 291 14.36 -12.82 18.59
N PHE A 292 14.06 -12.06 17.52
CA PHE A 292 12.68 -11.84 17.07
C PHE A 292 11.96 -13.11 16.57
N LEU A 293 12.71 -14.12 16.12
CA LEU A 293 12.20 -15.43 15.72
C LEU A 293 12.12 -16.39 16.91
N ASP A 294 13.09 -16.35 17.84
CA ASP A 294 13.05 -17.13 19.09
C ASP A 294 11.88 -16.72 20.00
N GLU A 295 11.66 -15.41 20.11
CA GLU A 295 10.59 -14.83 20.93
C GLU A 295 9.28 -14.62 20.13
N PHE A 296 9.13 -15.23 18.94
CA PHE A 296 8.02 -14.91 18.04
C PHE A 296 6.63 -15.13 18.67
N GLY A 297 6.40 -16.29 19.30
CA GLY A 297 5.14 -16.60 19.98
C GLY A 297 4.81 -15.59 21.08
N PRO A 298 5.71 -15.37 22.06
CA PRO A 298 5.54 -14.35 23.10
C PRO A 298 5.33 -12.93 22.55
N ILE A 299 6.09 -12.53 21.52
CA ILE A 299 5.94 -11.22 20.86
C ILE A 299 4.59 -11.11 20.16
N MET A 300 4.08 -12.17 19.54
CA MET A 300 2.76 -12.20 18.92
C MET A 300 1.65 -12.02 19.94
N SER A 301 1.70 -12.71 21.08
CA SER A 301 0.75 -12.50 22.18
C SER A 301 0.80 -11.08 22.73
N VAL A 302 2.01 -10.51 22.89
CA VAL A 302 2.19 -9.10 23.28
C VAL A 302 1.60 -8.15 22.25
N ALA A 303 1.82 -8.37 20.96
CA ALA A 303 1.27 -7.54 19.88
C ALA A 303 -0.27 -7.60 19.83
N ILE A 304 -0.85 -8.80 19.98
CA ILE A 304 -2.30 -9.02 20.06
C ILE A 304 -2.90 -8.25 21.26
N LEU A 305 -2.35 -8.45 22.46
CA LEU A 305 -2.81 -7.78 23.68
C LEU A 305 -2.61 -6.25 23.62
N SER A 306 -1.50 -5.80 23.04
CA SER A 306 -1.22 -4.38 22.83
C SER A 306 -2.17 -3.75 21.83
N GLY A 307 -2.60 -4.49 20.79
CA GLY A 307 -3.64 -4.07 19.86
C GLY A 307 -4.98 -3.83 20.56
N PHE A 308 -5.45 -4.77 21.39
CA PHE A 308 -6.65 -4.58 22.21
C PHE A 308 -6.51 -3.40 23.18
N LEU A 309 -5.39 -3.30 23.91
CA LEU A 309 -5.15 -2.24 24.88
C LEU A 309 -5.12 -0.85 24.25
N CYS A 310 -4.40 -0.68 23.13
CA CYS A 310 -4.36 0.58 22.40
C CYS A 310 -5.73 0.96 21.84
N SER A 311 -6.53 -0.03 21.41
CA SER A 311 -7.91 0.20 20.94
C SER A 311 -8.84 0.66 22.05
N PHE A 312 -8.73 0.06 23.24
CA PHE A 312 -9.45 0.49 24.44
C PHE A 312 -9.10 1.93 24.81
N VAL A 313 -7.80 2.24 24.89
CA VAL A 313 -7.32 3.60 25.18
C VAL A 313 -7.80 4.59 24.12
N ALA A 314 -7.69 4.27 22.82
CA ALA A 314 -8.14 5.15 21.74
C ALA A 314 -9.65 5.44 21.82
N TYR A 315 -10.48 4.40 21.96
CA TYR A 315 -11.93 4.51 22.00
C TYR A 315 -12.42 5.37 23.18
N PHE A 316 -12.00 5.04 24.41
CA PHE A 316 -12.44 5.78 25.59
C PHE A 316 -11.80 7.18 25.69
N SER A 317 -10.57 7.36 25.21
CA SER A 317 -9.94 8.69 25.12
C SER A 317 -10.67 9.63 24.16
N ALA A 318 -11.11 9.12 22.99
CA ALA A 318 -11.90 9.89 22.03
C ALA A 318 -13.25 10.32 22.61
N ILE A 319 -13.92 9.43 23.35
CA ILE A 319 -15.17 9.74 24.05
C ILE A 319 -14.95 10.81 25.14
N ALA A 320 -13.95 10.60 26.01
CA ALA A 320 -13.66 11.51 27.12
C ALA A 320 -13.22 12.92 26.66
N ARG A 321 -12.53 13.04 25.53
CA ARG A 321 -12.16 14.33 24.90
C ARG A 321 -13.28 14.96 24.07
N GLY A 322 -14.41 14.28 23.89
CA GLY A 322 -15.46 14.74 22.98
C GLY A 322 -15.02 14.78 21.51
N ALA A 323 -14.04 13.97 21.12
CA ALA A 323 -13.42 13.92 19.79
C ALA A 323 -14.08 12.89 18.85
N GLN A 324 -15.36 12.56 19.09
CA GLN A 324 -16.09 11.57 18.31
C GLN A 324 -16.22 11.97 16.83
N HIS A 325 -16.24 10.99 15.93
CA HIS A 325 -16.54 11.15 14.52
C HIS A 325 -17.36 9.97 14.01
N ARG A 326 -18.47 10.25 13.29
CA ARG A 326 -19.34 9.25 12.65
C ARG A 326 -19.59 8.00 13.50
N MET A 327 -20.13 8.18 14.71
CA MET A 327 -20.53 7.11 15.62
C MET A 327 -21.90 6.57 15.21
N THR A 328 -22.06 5.25 15.22
CA THR A 328 -23.33 4.58 14.92
C THR A 328 -24.22 4.39 16.15
N GLY A 329 -23.65 4.50 17.37
CA GLY A 329 -24.35 4.21 18.63
C GLY A 329 -24.30 2.73 19.03
N TYR A 330 -23.63 1.88 18.25
CA TYR A 330 -23.46 0.45 18.53
C TYR A 330 -22.03 0.19 19.03
N PRO A 331 -21.80 0.05 20.36
CA PRO A 331 -20.44 0.15 20.92
C PRO A 331 -19.44 -0.87 20.41
N ILE A 332 -19.88 -2.08 20.03
CA ILE A 332 -19.01 -3.13 19.48
C ILE A 332 -18.50 -2.73 18.08
N TYR A 333 -19.40 -2.25 17.22
CA TYR A 333 -19.04 -1.77 15.88
C TYR A 333 -18.24 -0.46 15.93
N ASP A 334 -18.63 0.48 16.78
CA ASP A 334 -17.91 1.75 16.95
C ASP A 334 -16.53 1.55 17.60
N PHE A 335 -16.32 0.52 18.43
CA PHE A 335 -14.99 0.11 18.91
C PHE A 335 -14.15 -0.50 17.78
N PHE A 336 -14.75 -1.36 16.95
CA PHE A 336 -14.06 -1.98 15.83
C PHE A 336 -13.60 -0.96 14.78
N MET A 337 -14.52 -0.11 14.31
CA MET A 337 -14.24 0.92 13.32
C MET A 337 -13.46 2.10 13.92
N GLY A 338 -13.77 2.50 15.15
CA GLY A 338 -13.08 3.56 15.89
C GLY A 338 -13.96 4.76 16.22
N ALA A 339 -13.53 5.55 17.21
CA ALA A 339 -14.29 6.70 17.70
C ALA A 339 -13.80 8.06 17.18
N GLU A 340 -12.51 8.21 16.90
CA GLU A 340 -11.89 9.47 16.42
C GLU A 340 -11.31 9.28 15.02
N LEU A 341 -11.28 10.35 14.21
CA LEU A 341 -10.71 10.25 12.86
C LEU A 341 -9.17 10.20 12.89
N ASN A 342 -8.51 11.26 13.36
CA ASN A 342 -7.05 11.43 13.27
C ASN A 342 -6.44 11.86 14.63
N PRO A 343 -6.34 10.95 15.61
CA PRO A 343 -5.75 11.24 16.91
C PRO A 343 -4.27 11.60 16.79
N ARG A 344 -3.84 12.58 17.59
CA ARG A 344 -2.51 13.20 17.49
C ARG A 344 -1.87 13.48 18.85
N MET A 345 -0.54 13.49 18.87
CA MET A 345 0.28 13.75 20.07
C MET A 345 1.47 14.66 19.75
N PHE A 346 1.89 15.47 20.71
CA PHE A 346 3.02 16.43 20.61
C PHE A 346 2.95 17.42 19.44
N GLY A 347 1.78 17.61 18.82
CA GLY A 347 1.59 18.45 17.63
C GLY A 347 2.16 17.89 16.32
N ILE A 348 3.01 16.86 16.37
CA ILE A 348 3.71 16.26 15.23
C ILE A 348 3.27 14.84 14.90
N LEU A 349 2.99 14.00 15.92
CA LEU A 349 2.69 12.58 15.75
C LEU A 349 1.21 12.39 15.45
N ASP A 350 0.91 11.78 14.30
CA ASP A 350 -0.41 11.26 13.95
C ASP A 350 -0.37 9.73 14.05
N PHE A 351 -1.24 9.16 14.88
CA PHE A 351 -1.15 7.74 15.24
C PHE A 351 -1.32 6.79 14.06
N LYS A 352 -2.12 7.17 13.05
CA LYS A 352 -2.29 6.37 11.84
C LYS A 352 -1.03 6.32 11.00
N MET A 353 -0.48 7.47 10.63
CA MET A 353 0.75 7.58 9.84
C MET A 353 1.95 6.92 10.55
N PHE A 354 1.96 6.97 11.89
CA PHE A 354 2.95 6.25 12.69
C PHE A 354 2.81 4.73 12.52
N TYR A 355 1.60 4.19 12.72
CA TYR A 355 1.33 2.75 12.68
C TYR A 355 1.36 2.15 11.26
N GLU A 356 0.85 2.82 10.22
CA GLU A 356 0.66 2.23 8.87
C GLU A 356 1.98 1.84 8.18
N VAL A 357 3.08 2.54 8.49
CA VAL A 357 4.39 2.31 7.85
C VAL A 357 5.39 1.62 8.76
N ARG A 358 5.68 2.20 9.94
CA ARG A 358 6.87 1.83 10.73
C ARG A 358 6.71 0.49 11.44
N ILE A 359 5.59 0.28 12.13
CA ILE A 359 5.37 -0.96 12.89
C ILE A 359 5.28 -2.21 11.99
N PRO A 360 4.36 -2.30 10.99
CA PRO A 360 4.15 -3.53 10.23
C PRO A 360 5.33 -3.91 9.34
N TRP A 361 5.81 -2.99 8.50
CA TRP A 361 6.74 -3.33 7.43
C TRP A 361 8.18 -3.47 7.91
N TYR A 362 8.59 -2.78 8.97
CA TYR A 362 9.95 -2.91 9.50
C TYR A 362 10.08 -4.17 10.37
N ILE A 363 9.03 -4.60 11.07
CA ILE A 363 8.99 -5.93 11.71
C ILE A 363 9.06 -7.01 10.62
N LEU A 364 8.27 -6.90 9.55
CA LEU A 364 8.26 -7.90 8.46
C LEU A 364 9.62 -8.02 7.75
N PHE A 365 10.30 -6.89 7.49
CA PHE A 365 11.69 -6.90 7.02
C PHE A 365 12.67 -7.43 8.08
N GLY A 366 12.48 -7.05 9.34
CA GLY A 366 13.33 -7.49 10.45
C GLY A 366 13.29 -8.99 10.68
N LEU A 367 12.12 -9.63 10.47
CA LEU A 367 11.97 -11.08 10.52
C LEU A 367 12.72 -11.79 9.38
N SER A 368 12.72 -11.25 8.15
CA SER A 368 13.50 -11.88 7.05
C SER A 368 15.00 -11.63 7.20
N ALA A 369 15.42 -10.46 7.68
CA ALA A 369 16.81 -10.21 8.07
C ALA A 369 17.27 -11.12 9.23
N ALA A 370 16.40 -11.35 10.21
CA ALA A 370 16.62 -12.30 11.31
C ALA A 370 16.78 -13.75 10.82
N ALA A 371 15.97 -14.19 9.85
CA ALA A 371 16.09 -15.51 9.24
C ALA A 371 17.43 -15.66 8.50
N ALA A 372 17.86 -14.64 7.75
CA ALA A 372 19.17 -14.63 7.10
C ALA A 372 20.33 -14.69 8.10
N ALA A 373 20.29 -13.91 9.19
CA ALA A 373 21.32 -13.94 10.23
C ALA A 373 21.43 -15.32 10.90
N ARG A 374 20.29 -15.91 11.30
CA ARG A 374 20.24 -17.27 11.88
C ARG A 374 20.78 -18.33 10.92
N GLN A 375 20.37 -18.27 9.66
CA GLN A 375 20.80 -19.24 8.65
C GLN A 375 22.30 -19.14 8.37
N TYR A 376 22.86 -17.93 8.35
CA TYR A 376 24.30 -17.71 8.25
C TYR A 376 25.07 -18.29 9.45
N GLU A 377 24.58 -18.06 10.67
CA GLU A 377 25.23 -18.57 11.89
C GLU A 377 25.18 -20.11 11.97
N ASN A 378 24.03 -20.71 11.65
CA ASN A 378 23.85 -22.17 11.69
C ASN A 378 24.57 -22.91 10.56
N ASN A 379 24.59 -22.36 9.33
CA ASN A 379 24.99 -23.08 8.13
C ASN A 379 26.27 -22.54 7.47
N GLY A 380 26.77 -21.36 7.88
CA GLY A 380 27.85 -20.63 7.21
C GLY A 380 27.45 -19.95 5.89
N TYR A 381 26.19 -20.06 5.46
CA TYR A 381 25.64 -19.43 4.26
C TYR A 381 24.15 -19.12 4.39
N VAL A 382 23.64 -18.25 3.53
CA VAL A 382 22.21 -17.91 3.42
C VAL A 382 21.69 -18.40 2.07
N SER A 383 20.52 -19.04 2.04
CA SER A 383 19.90 -19.60 0.85
C SER A 383 19.34 -18.52 -0.06
N GLY A 384 19.14 -18.84 -1.34
CA GLY A 384 18.61 -17.87 -2.32
C GLY A 384 17.16 -17.48 -2.02
N GLU A 385 16.38 -18.39 -1.44
CA GLU A 385 14.99 -18.22 -1.03
C GLU A 385 14.88 -17.23 0.14
N VAL A 386 15.77 -17.34 1.13
CA VAL A 386 15.84 -16.38 2.24
C VAL A 386 16.34 -15.02 1.75
N TRP A 387 17.36 -14.96 0.89
CA TRP A 387 17.77 -13.71 0.23
C TRP A 387 16.65 -13.06 -0.58
N PHE A 388 15.78 -13.86 -1.21
CA PHE A 388 14.64 -13.36 -1.96
C PHE A 388 13.64 -12.66 -1.04
N LEU A 389 13.29 -13.25 0.12
CA LEU A 389 12.42 -12.59 1.11
C LEU A 389 13.07 -11.36 1.76
N VAL A 390 14.38 -11.37 2.02
CA VAL A 390 15.12 -10.18 2.50
C VAL A 390 15.02 -9.05 1.49
N MET A 391 15.31 -9.31 0.21
CA MET A 391 15.17 -8.34 -0.88
C MET A 391 13.72 -7.83 -1.00
N ALA A 392 12.76 -8.76 -1.02
CA ALA A 392 11.37 -8.44 -1.30
C ALA A 392 10.72 -7.62 -0.17
N HIS A 393 10.91 -8.00 1.09
CA HIS A 393 10.43 -7.23 2.24
C HIS A 393 11.15 -5.87 2.33
N TYR A 394 12.46 -5.81 2.05
CA TYR A 394 13.19 -4.54 1.98
C TYR A 394 12.62 -3.60 0.93
N LEU A 395 12.40 -4.08 -0.30
CA LEU A 395 11.87 -3.27 -1.40
C LEU A 395 10.49 -2.70 -1.08
N TYR A 396 9.62 -3.50 -0.45
CA TYR A 396 8.29 -3.07 -0.04
C TYR A 396 8.34 -2.05 1.11
N ALA A 397 9.04 -2.36 2.22
CA ALA A 397 9.19 -1.47 3.37
C ALA A 397 9.87 -0.13 3.00
N ASN A 398 10.90 -0.17 2.15
CA ASN A 398 11.57 1.00 1.61
C ASN A 398 10.65 1.82 0.69
N ALA A 399 9.79 1.18 -0.12
CA ALA A 399 8.83 1.89 -0.97
C ALA A 399 7.75 2.62 -0.15
N CYS A 400 7.17 1.96 0.86
CA CYS A 400 6.27 2.59 1.82
C CYS A 400 6.94 3.77 2.53
N SER A 401 8.19 3.60 2.96
CA SER A 401 8.96 4.64 3.66
C SER A 401 9.33 5.84 2.78
N LYS A 402 9.73 5.59 1.52
CA LYS A 402 10.09 6.66 0.56
C LYS A 402 8.85 7.37 -0.02
N GLY A 403 7.73 6.67 -0.06
CA GLY A 403 6.42 7.14 -0.52
C GLY A 403 5.49 7.68 0.56
N GLU A 404 5.93 7.77 1.82
CA GLU A 404 5.09 8.11 2.98
C GLU A 404 4.27 9.40 2.78
N GLN A 405 4.84 10.46 2.19
CA GLN A 405 4.14 11.73 1.90
C GLN A 405 3.00 11.60 0.88
N LEU A 406 2.84 10.45 0.22
CA LEU A 406 1.76 10.14 -0.71
C LEU A 406 0.60 9.42 0.01
N ILE A 407 0.91 8.72 1.10
CA ILE A 407 -0.02 7.94 1.94
C ILE A 407 -1.02 8.86 2.65
N VAL A 408 -0.63 10.10 2.98
CA VAL A 408 -1.51 11.13 3.60
C VAL A 408 -2.82 11.41 2.84
N THR A 409 -2.95 10.93 1.59
CA THR A 409 -4.14 11.08 0.73
C THR A 409 -5.01 9.81 0.61
N THR A 410 -4.63 8.70 1.26
CA THR A 410 -5.36 7.41 1.24
C THR A 410 -6.65 7.47 2.05
N TRP A 411 -7.57 6.56 1.71
CA TRP A 411 -8.84 6.35 2.42
C TRP A 411 -8.65 6.22 3.93
N ASP A 412 -7.65 5.44 4.32
CA ASP A 412 -7.24 5.13 5.68
C ASP A 412 -6.90 6.42 6.48
N MET A 413 -6.34 7.45 5.82
CA MET A 413 -6.02 8.72 6.47
C MET A 413 -7.20 9.71 6.55
N TYR A 414 -7.97 9.88 5.48
CA TYR A 414 -9.00 10.95 5.43
C TYR A 414 -10.43 10.49 5.76
N TYR A 415 -10.74 9.19 5.62
CA TYR A 415 -12.07 8.63 5.87
C TYR A 415 -12.09 7.70 7.08
N GLU A 416 -11.19 6.71 7.10
CA GLU A 416 -11.30 5.58 8.02
C GLU A 416 -11.05 6.01 9.48
N LYS A 417 -11.73 5.41 10.45
CA LYS A 417 -11.61 5.86 11.85
C LYS A 417 -10.47 5.11 12.57
N TRP A 418 -9.94 5.71 13.64
CA TRP A 418 -8.92 5.08 14.47
C TRP A 418 -9.57 4.17 15.52
N GLY A 419 -9.76 2.91 15.12
CA GLY A 419 -10.35 1.85 15.94
C GLY A 419 -9.57 0.55 15.88
N PHE A 420 -10.12 -0.49 16.52
CA PHE A 420 -9.46 -1.79 16.61
C PHE A 420 -9.02 -2.33 15.26
N MET A 421 -9.81 -2.17 14.19
CA MET A 421 -9.44 -2.61 12.84
C MET A 421 -8.04 -2.10 12.43
N LEU A 422 -7.79 -0.79 12.47
CA LEU A 422 -6.49 -0.23 12.06
C LEU A 422 -5.41 -0.43 13.12
N ILE A 423 -5.76 -0.40 14.41
CA ILE A 423 -4.81 -0.55 15.52
C ILE A 423 -4.26 -1.97 15.56
N PHE A 424 -5.12 -2.97 15.66
CA PHE A 424 -4.74 -4.39 15.72
C PHE A 424 -4.05 -4.84 14.43
N TRP A 425 -4.55 -4.43 13.26
CA TRP A 425 -4.00 -4.87 11.99
C TRP A 425 -2.57 -4.36 11.74
N ASN A 426 -2.25 -3.13 12.16
CA ASN A 426 -0.87 -2.61 12.04
C ASN A 426 0.06 -3.09 13.17
N MET A 427 -0.46 -3.33 14.38
CA MET A 427 0.37 -3.81 15.51
C MET A 427 0.71 -5.29 15.43
N ALA A 428 -0.25 -6.13 15.00
CA ALA A 428 -0.17 -7.59 15.07
C ALA A 428 -0.49 -8.24 13.71
N GLY A 429 -1.63 -7.87 13.09
CA GLY A 429 -2.18 -8.51 11.89
C GLY A 429 -1.18 -8.61 10.72
N VAL A 430 -0.81 -7.49 10.11
CA VAL A 430 0.19 -7.42 9.02
C VAL A 430 1.54 -8.01 9.42
N PRO A 431 2.25 -7.52 10.45
CA PRO A 431 3.64 -7.92 10.69
C PRO A 431 3.79 -9.42 10.96
N LEU A 432 2.82 -10.02 11.65
CA LEU A 432 2.95 -11.38 12.18
C LEU A 432 2.14 -12.42 11.40
N SER A 433 1.10 -12.01 10.66
CA SER A 433 0.36 -12.94 9.77
C SER A 433 0.92 -12.98 8.34
N TYR A 434 1.63 -11.93 7.88
CA TYR A 434 2.25 -11.95 6.54
C TYR A 434 3.64 -12.61 6.55
N CYS A 435 4.27 -12.72 7.72
CA CYS A 435 5.62 -13.28 7.86
C CYS A 435 5.72 -14.81 7.73
N HIS A 436 4.61 -15.54 7.57
CA HIS A 436 4.63 -17.02 7.57
C HIS A 436 5.52 -17.64 6.49
N CYS A 437 5.77 -16.95 5.37
CA CYS A 437 6.79 -17.34 4.41
C CYS A 437 8.19 -17.40 5.04
N THR A 438 8.54 -16.39 5.84
CA THR A 438 9.81 -16.30 6.56
C THR A 438 9.90 -17.31 7.71
N LEU A 439 8.82 -17.50 8.47
CA LEU A 439 8.79 -18.51 9.53
C LEU A 439 8.99 -19.93 8.96
N TYR A 440 8.37 -20.23 7.82
CA TYR A 440 8.57 -21.52 7.16
C TYR A 440 10.04 -21.70 6.73
N LEU A 441 10.66 -20.73 6.05
CA LEU A 441 12.07 -20.84 5.65
C LEU A 441 13.05 -20.88 6.84
N ALA A 442 12.69 -20.27 7.98
CA ALA A 442 13.51 -20.25 9.19
C ALA A 442 13.41 -21.53 10.04
N ASN A 443 12.31 -22.28 9.92
CA ASN A 443 12.04 -23.50 10.70
C ASN A 443 12.35 -24.81 9.96
N HIS A 444 12.63 -24.77 8.65
CA HIS A 444 12.94 -25.94 7.82
C HIS A 444 14.37 -25.87 7.26
N HIS A 445 14.98 -27.02 6.98
CA HIS A 445 16.32 -27.11 6.41
C HIS A 445 16.30 -26.68 4.92
N PRO A 446 17.33 -25.98 4.39
CA PRO A 446 17.30 -25.44 3.03
C PRO A 446 17.06 -26.46 1.90
N SER A 447 17.32 -27.75 2.14
CA SER A 447 17.01 -28.82 1.18
C SER A 447 15.51 -29.09 0.99
N GLU A 448 14.66 -28.73 1.97
CA GLU A 448 13.22 -29.02 1.94
C GLU A 448 12.47 -28.08 0.98
N TYR A 449 12.98 -26.86 0.80
CA TYR A 449 12.44 -25.81 -0.06
C TYR A 449 13.38 -25.37 -1.19
N ALA A 450 14.47 -26.11 -1.45
CA ALA A 450 15.49 -25.73 -2.43
C ALA A 450 14.93 -25.53 -3.84
N TRP A 451 15.04 -24.32 -4.37
CA TRP A 451 14.61 -24.02 -5.73
C TRP A 451 15.61 -24.47 -6.79
N ASN A 452 15.11 -24.71 -8.02
CA ASN A 452 15.99 -24.73 -9.18
C ASN A 452 16.65 -23.34 -9.34
N LYS A 453 17.98 -23.28 -9.24
CA LYS A 453 18.76 -22.03 -9.27
C LYS A 453 18.44 -21.09 -10.45
N TYR A 454 18.07 -21.63 -11.61
CA TYR A 454 17.71 -20.81 -12.77
C TYR A 454 16.29 -20.25 -12.67
N ALA A 455 15.34 -21.05 -12.16
CA ALA A 455 13.98 -20.59 -11.90
C ALA A 455 13.95 -19.53 -10.79
N LEU A 456 14.75 -19.70 -9.73
CA LEU A 456 14.92 -18.71 -8.67
C LEU A 456 15.57 -17.42 -9.20
N GLY A 457 16.63 -17.53 -10.01
CA GLY A 457 17.24 -16.38 -10.67
C GLY A 457 16.27 -15.62 -11.58
N ALA A 458 15.41 -16.33 -12.31
CA ALA A 458 14.34 -15.73 -13.11
C ALA A 458 13.28 -15.05 -12.22
N LEU A 459 12.93 -15.61 -11.05
CA LEU A 459 12.02 -15.00 -10.08
C LEU A 459 12.59 -13.70 -9.52
N PHE A 460 13.87 -13.66 -9.14
CA PHE A 460 14.58 -12.44 -8.74
C PHE A 460 14.50 -11.33 -9.81
N VAL A 461 14.84 -11.65 -11.06
CA VAL A 461 14.81 -10.69 -12.19
C VAL A 461 13.40 -10.20 -12.45
N THR A 462 12.40 -11.09 -12.45
CA THR A 462 10.99 -10.76 -12.67
C THR A 462 10.43 -9.88 -11.56
N TYR A 463 10.78 -10.17 -10.29
CA TYR A 463 10.37 -9.37 -9.14
C TYR A 463 10.98 -7.96 -9.19
N LEU A 464 12.27 -7.83 -9.53
CA LEU A 464 12.91 -6.51 -9.69
C LEU A 464 12.32 -5.72 -10.87
N ALA A 465 11.99 -6.37 -11.99
CA ALA A 465 11.33 -5.73 -13.12
C ALA A 465 9.92 -5.22 -12.75
N LEU A 466 9.10 -6.06 -12.11
CA LEU A 466 7.74 -5.67 -11.68
C LEU A 466 7.76 -4.67 -10.52
N TYR A 467 8.76 -4.69 -9.63
CA TYR A 467 8.99 -3.62 -8.66
C TYR A 467 9.21 -2.27 -9.36
N CYS A 468 10.03 -2.23 -10.42
CA CYS A 468 10.24 -1.01 -11.19
C CYS A 468 8.94 -0.50 -11.82
N VAL A 469 8.13 -1.39 -12.40
CA VAL A 469 6.82 -1.05 -12.96
C VAL A 469 5.87 -0.51 -11.89
N TRP A 470 5.78 -1.19 -10.74
CA TRP A 470 4.88 -0.82 -9.63
C TRP A 470 5.21 0.52 -8.98
N ASP A 471 6.49 0.75 -8.70
CA ASP A 471 6.98 1.99 -8.11
C ASP A 471 6.80 3.17 -9.09
N GLN A 472 7.02 2.94 -10.39
CA GLN A 472 6.69 3.91 -11.43
C GLN A 472 5.18 4.16 -11.56
N CYS A 473 4.31 3.13 -11.51
CA CYS A 473 2.85 3.31 -11.50
C CYS A 473 2.42 4.22 -10.35
N ASN A 474 2.81 3.86 -9.12
CA ASN A 474 2.43 4.62 -7.92
C ASN A 474 3.04 6.03 -7.92
N GLY A 475 4.29 6.17 -8.42
CA GLY A 475 4.91 7.44 -8.71
C GLY A 475 4.06 8.31 -9.64
N GLN A 476 3.77 7.83 -10.85
CA GLN A 476 3.01 8.57 -11.87
C GLN A 476 1.63 9.02 -11.37
N LYS A 477 0.85 8.09 -10.78
CA LYS A 477 -0.47 8.36 -10.19
C LYS A 477 -0.43 9.51 -9.19
N ASN A 478 0.48 9.40 -8.21
CA ASN A 478 0.50 10.32 -7.08
C ASN A 478 1.16 11.65 -7.48
N ALA A 479 2.24 11.61 -8.27
CA ALA A 479 2.89 12.78 -8.83
C ALA A 479 1.94 13.60 -9.73
N PHE A 480 1.10 12.95 -10.54
CA PHE A 480 0.06 13.63 -11.31
C PHE A 480 -0.89 14.41 -10.39
N ARG A 481 -1.45 13.76 -9.36
CA ARG A 481 -2.39 14.39 -8.40
C ARG A 481 -1.76 15.52 -7.59
N HIS A 482 -0.50 15.39 -7.22
CA HIS A 482 0.20 16.47 -6.54
C HIS A 482 0.57 17.62 -7.49
N LYS A 483 0.84 17.36 -8.77
CA LYS A 483 1.09 18.40 -9.79
C LYS A 483 -0.18 19.20 -10.10
N GLU A 484 -1.29 18.50 -10.34
CA GLU A 484 -2.66 19.04 -10.50
C GLU A 484 -3.04 19.99 -9.35
N ARG A 485 -2.59 19.68 -8.13
CA ARG A 485 -2.92 20.44 -6.90
C ARG A 485 -1.83 21.40 -6.44
N GLY A 486 -0.77 21.62 -7.23
CA GLY A 486 0.36 22.49 -6.83
C GLY A 486 1.16 22.03 -5.61
N THR A 487 1.02 20.78 -5.17
CA THR A 487 1.65 20.20 -3.97
C THR A 487 2.80 19.22 -4.28
N LEU A 488 3.36 19.27 -5.51
CA LEU A 488 4.36 18.31 -5.98
C LEU A 488 5.73 18.49 -5.33
N MET A 489 5.98 17.74 -4.25
CA MET A 489 7.32 17.58 -3.69
C MET A 489 8.11 16.49 -4.44
N LYS A 490 9.04 16.89 -5.31
CA LYS A 490 10.02 15.95 -5.90
C LYS A 490 11.07 15.59 -4.83
N ARG A 491 11.21 14.30 -4.49
CA ARG A 491 12.19 13.77 -3.52
C ARG A 491 13.21 12.88 -4.22
N ASN A 492 14.49 12.98 -3.87
CA ASN A 492 15.51 12.02 -4.31
C ASN A 492 15.75 10.97 -3.21
N THR A 493 14.98 9.89 -3.25
CA THR A 493 15.04 8.77 -2.30
C THR A 493 15.38 7.48 -3.03
N PHE A 494 16.18 6.60 -2.40
CA PHE A 494 16.63 5.36 -3.04
C PHE A 494 15.53 4.28 -3.05
N PRO A 495 15.39 3.49 -4.13
CA PRO A 495 15.86 3.77 -5.48
C PRO A 495 15.00 4.87 -6.12
N SER A 496 15.64 5.85 -6.77
CA SER A 496 14.94 6.91 -7.51
C SER A 496 14.78 6.45 -8.96
N LEU A 497 13.56 6.06 -9.35
CA LEU A 497 13.31 5.49 -10.67
C LEU A 497 12.91 6.55 -11.71
N PRO A 498 13.33 6.39 -12.98
CA PRO A 498 12.90 7.24 -14.08
C PRO A 498 11.39 7.09 -14.36
N TRP A 499 10.82 8.04 -15.10
CA TRP A 499 9.41 8.06 -15.53
C TRP A 499 8.36 8.05 -14.41
N THR A 500 8.77 8.23 -13.15
CA THR A 500 7.90 8.48 -11.98
C THR A 500 7.17 9.83 -12.05
N TYR A 501 7.71 10.78 -12.80
CA TYR A 501 7.09 12.07 -13.11
C TYR A 501 6.82 12.16 -14.62
N LEU A 502 5.57 12.46 -15.00
CA LEU A 502 5.20 12.72 -16.39
C LEU A 502 5.11 14.23 -16.63
N GLU A 503 5.75 14.69 -17.70
CA GLU A 503 5.62 16.06 -18.18
C GLU A 503 4.63 16.07 -19.35
N ASN A 504 3.64 16.97 -19.29
CA ASN A 504 2.49 17.08 -20.21
C ASN A 504 1.76 15.75 -20.55
N PRO A 505 1.38 14.92 -19.57
CA PRO A 505 0.66 13.67 -19.82
C PRO A 505 -0.74 13.90 -20.38
N LYS A 506 -1.23 12.95 -21.18
CA LYS A 506 -2.62 12.91 -21.66
C LYS A 506 -3.61 12.76 -20.51
N THR A 507 -4.68 13.55 -20.57
CA THR A 507 -5.78 13.54 -19.61
C THR A 507 -7.16 13.35 -20.27
N ILE A 508 -8.16 13.12 -19.42
CA ILE A 508 -9.58 13.40 -19.72
C ILE A 508 -10.05 14.37 -18.63
N GLU A 509 -10.56 15.54 -19.01
CA GLU A 509 -11.14 16.48 -18.04
C GLU A 509 -12.51 16.01 -17.55
N THR A 510 -12.85 16.29 -16.29
CA THR A 510 -14.12 15.85 -15.69
C THR A 510 -14.94 17.03 -15.18
N GLU A 511 -16.26 16.85 -15.14
CA GLU A 511 -17.21 17.83 -14.58
C GLU A 511 -16.95 18.17 -13.11
N THR A 512 -16.17 17.35 -12.38
CA THR A 512 -15.81 17.63 -10.98
C THR A 512 -14.58 18.54 -10.82
N GLY A 513 -13.93 18.97 -11.91
CA GLY A 513 -12.75 19.83 -11.89
C GLY A 513 -11.42 19.14 -11.53
N ASP A 514 -11.43 17.83 -11.24
CA ASP A 514 -10.21 16.99 -11.34
C ASP A 514 -10.12 16.47 -12.79
N SER A 515 -8.91 16.17 -13.28
CA SER A 515 -8.71 15.43 -14.54
C SER A 515 -8.56 13.91 -14.27
N ILE A 516 -8.58 13.05 -15.29
CA ILE A 516 -8.20 11.63 -15.21
C ILE A 516 -6.91 11.42 -16.01
N LEU A 517 -5.90 10.77 -15.42
CA LEU A 517 -4.65 10.40 -16.10
C LEU A 517 -4.89 9.22 -17.04
N VAL A 518 -4.56 9.38 -18.33
CA VAL A 518 -4.71 8.33 -19.36
C VAL A 518 -3.39 8.10 -20.12
N ASP A 519 -2.28 8.24 -19.41
CA ASP A 519 -0.91 8.19 -19.96
C ASP A 519 0.04 7.42 -19.04
N GLY A 520 1.25 7.14 -19.54
CA GLY A 520 2.20 6.26 -18.85
C GLY A 520 1.58 4.87 -18.59
N TRP A 521 1.84 4.30 -17.41
CA TRP A 521 1.32 2.98 -17.04
C TRP A 521 -0.22 2.93 -16.97
N TYR A 522 -0.88 4.05 -16.67
CA TYR A 522 -2.35 4.16 -16.66
C TYR A 522 -2.96 4.31 -18.06
N GLY A 523 -2.14 4.50 -19.10
CA GLY A 523 -2.57 4.34 -20.49
C GLY A 523 -2.70 2.87 -20.93
N TYR A 524 -2.11 1.92 -20.21
CA TYR A 524 -2.10 0.49 -20.56
C TYR A 524 -3.14 -0.34 -19.79
N ALA A 525 -3.24 -0.18 -18.47
CA ALA A 525 -4.30 -0.81 -17.68
C ALA A 525 -4.66 0.01 -16.43
N ARG A 526 -5.96 0.12 -16.13
CA ARG A 526 -6.51 1.05 -15.13
C ARG A 526 -6.03 0.81 -13.69
N LYS A 527 -5.58 -0.42 -13.38
CA LYS A 527 -5.07 -0.89 -12.09
C LYS A 527 -3.77 -1.68 -12.20
N LEU A 528 -2.92 -1.44 -13.20
CA LEU A 528 -1.67 -2.20 -13.45
C LEU A 528 -0.82 -2.44 -12.18
N HIS A 529 -0.63 -1.43 -11.33
CA HIS A 529 0.01 -1.60 -10.01
C HIS A 529 -0.54 -2.74 -9.13
N TYR A 530 -1.85 -2.96 -9.09
CA TYR A 530 -2.46 -4.03 -8.30
C TYR A 530 -2.07 -5.43 -8.81
N THR A 531 -1.78 -5.56 -10.11
CA THR A 531 -1.23 -6.78 -10.72
C THR A 531 0.18 -7.06 -10.19
N CYS A 532 1.01 -6.02 -10.08
CA CYS A 532 2.35 -6.14 -9.51
C CYS A 532 2.30 -6.45 -8.00
N ASP A 533 1.43 -5.78 -7.24
CA ASP A 533 1.18 -6.09 -5.82
C ASP A 533 0.77 -7.56 -5.62
N ALA A 534 -0.18 -8.05 -6.42
CA ALA A 534 -0.61 -9.45 -6.37
C ALA A 534 0.53 -10.42 -6.75
N PHE A 535 1.33 -10.10 -7.77
CA PHE A 535 2.53 -10.86 -8.11
C PHE A 535 3.54 -10.91 -6.95
N PHE A 536 3.75 -9.79 -6.24
CA PHE A 536 4.66 -9.77 -5.09
C PHE A 536 4.17 -10.67 -3.98
N ALA A 537 2.88 -10.56 -3.62
CA ALA A 537 2.28 -11.41 -2.60
C ALA A 537 2.40 -12.90 -2.97
N ILE A 538 1.95 -13.28 -4.18
CA ILE A 538 2.08 -14.64 -4.71
C ILE A 538 3.54 -15.12 -4.68
N SER A 539 4.52 -14.27 -5.01
CA SER A 539 5.94 -14.62 -4.98
C SER A 539 6.45 -14.96 -3.57
N TRP A 540 5.94 -14.31 -2.53
CA TRP A 540 6.34 -14.59 -1.13
C TRP A 540 5.82 -15.94 -0.65
N GLY A 541 4.63 -16.37 -1.10
CA GLY A 541 4.15 -17.74 -0.88
C GLY A 541 4.93 -18.75 -1.74
N LEU A 542 5.03 -18.47 -3.05
CA LEU A 542 5.63 -19.34 -4.04
C LEU A 542 7.07 -19.75 -3.71
N VAL A 543 7.91 -18.81 -3.24
CA VAL A 543 9.32 -19.12 -2.92
C VAL A 543 9.47 -20.20 -1.83
N THR A 544 8.45 -20.44 -1.02
CA THR A 544 8.41 -21.52 0.00
C THR A 544 7.93 -22.88 -0.52
N GLY A 545 7.47 -22.96 -1.77
CA GLY A 545 6.83 -24.15 -2.33
C GLY A 545 5.40 -24.35 -1.82
N PHE A 546 4.96 -25.62 -1.77
CA PHE A 546 3.55 -25.98 -1.53
C PHE A 546 3.36 -26.98 -0.37
N GLN A 547 4.39 -27.23 0.44
CA GLN A 547 4.33 -28.19 1.55
C GLN A 547 3.55 -27.67 2.78
N SER A 548 3.43 -26.35 2.91
CA SER A 548 2.69 -25.67 3.98
C SER A 548 1.64 -24.72 3.40
N PRO A 549 0.42 -24.64 3.96
CA PRO A 549 -0.58 -23.65 3.54
C PRO A 549 -0.34 -22.26 4.15
N PHE A 550 0.45 -22.12 5.22
CA PHE A 550 0.57 -20.84 5.93
C PHE A 550 1.29 -19.73 5.15
N PRO A 551 2.37 -20.00 4.38
CA PRO A 551 2.93 -19.03 3.44
C PRO A 551 1.92 -18.55 2.38
N TRP A 552 0.88 -19.33 2.09
CA TRP A 552 -0.16 -19.01 1.11
C TRP A 552 -1.34 -18.20 1.67
N PHE A 553 -1.44 -18.04 3.00
CA PHE A 553 -2.47 -17.21 3.62
C PHE A 553 -2.41 -15.75 3.12
N TYR A 554 -1.25 -15.11 3.18
CA TYR A 554 -1.10 -13.73 2.72
C TYR A 554 -1.42 -13.57 1.21
N PRO A 555 -0.86 -14.38 0.28
CA PRO A 555 -1.28 -14.38 -1.12
C PRO A 555 -2.79 -14.43 -1.34
N VAL A 556 -3.48 -15.39 -0.69
CA VAL A 556 -4.93 -15.58 -0.87
C VAL A 556 -5.72 -14.42 -0.27
N PHE A 557 -5.42 -14.02 0.98
CA PHE A 557 -6.03 -12.88 1.64
C PHE A 557 -5.88 -11.59 0.81
N PHE A 558 -4.66 -11.34 0.32
CA PHE A 558 -4.32 -10.13 -0.41
C PHE A 558 -4.99 -10.07 -1.79
N CYS A 559 -5.02 -11.18 -2.53
CA CYS A 559 -5.72 -11.26 -3.82
C CYS A 559 -7.23 -11.03 -3.65
N CYS A 560 -7.87 -11.64 -2.65
CA CYS A 560 -9.28 -11.39 -2.33
C CYS A 560 -9.53 -9.90 -1.98
N MET A 561 -8.67 -9.33 -1.13
CA MET A 561 -8.77 -7.91 -0.72
C MET A 561 -8.54 -6.94 -1.88
N ILE A 562 -7.62 -7.21 -2.80
CA ILE A 562 -7.32 -6.29 -3.91
C ILE A 562 -8.38 -6.34 -5.02
N ILE A 563 -9.02 -7.49 -5.23
CA ILE A 563 -10.22 -7.62 -6.08
C ILE A 563 -11.37 -6.79 -5.48
N HIS A 564 -11.70 -7.00 -4.20
CA HIS A 564 -12.76 -6.24 -3.52
C HIS A 564 -12.49 -4.72 -3.52
N ARG A 565 -11.24 -4.32 -3.21
CA ARG A 565 -10.77 -2.93 -3.28
C ARG A 565 -10.92 -2.34 -4.69
N THR A 566 -10.73 -3.14 -5.73
CA THR A 566 -10.89 -2.71 -7.13
C THR A 566 -12.35 -2.49 -7.49
N VAL A 567 -13.24 -3.42 -7.16
CA VAL A 567 -14.69 -3.29 -7.44
C VAL A 567 -15.25 -2.03 -6.78
N ARG A 568 -14.96 -1.82 -5.48
CA ARG A 568 -15.39 -0.64 -4.70
C ARG A 568 -14.88 0.67 -5.30
N ASP A 569 -13.65 0.69 -5.80
CA ASP A 569 -13.04 1.89 -6.41
C ASP A 569 -13.57 2.19 -7.82
N VAL A 570 -13.80 1.17 -8.65
CA VAL A 570 -14.40 1.33 -9.99
C VAL A 570 -15.84 1.82 -9.89
N GLN A 571 -16.66 1.25 -8.99
CA GLN A 571 -18.01 1.72 -8.71
C GLN A 571 -18.02 3.19 -8.29
N ARG A 572 -17.14 3.58 -7.36
CA ARG A 572 -16.99 4.96 -6.90
C ARG A 572 -16.55 5.91 -8.01
N CYS A 573 -15.63 5.49 -8.87
CA CYS A 573 -15.16 6.33 -9.98
C CYS A 573 -16.21 6.49 -11.08
N ARG A 574 -16.98 5.44 -11.39
CA ARG A 574 -18.18 5.53 -12.26
C ARG A 574 -19.19 6.54 -11.71
N HIS A 575 -19.52 6.45 -10.42
CA HIS A 575 -20.46 7.39 -9.77
C HIS A 575 -19.92 8.82 -9.66
N LYS A 576 -18.60 9.03 -9.53
CA LYS A 576 -18.01 10.37 -9.42
C LYS A 576 -17.84 11.06 -10.77
N TYR A 577 -17.33 10.37 -11.79
CA TYR A 577 -16.86 11.00 -13.02
C TYR A 577 -17.75 10.75 -14.25
N GLY A 578 -18.79 9.91 -14.14
CA GLY A 578 -19.82 9.75 -15.17
C GLY A 578 -19.25 9.39 -16.56
N GLU A 579 -19.59 10.19 -17.58
CA GLU A 579 -19.15 9.99 -18.96
C GLU A 579 -17.63 10.06 -19.12
N ALA A 580 -16.92 10.87 -18.31
CA ALA A 580 -15.46 10.92 -18.36
C ALA A 580 -14.82 9.60 -17.87
N TRP A 581 -15.51 8.84 -16.99
CA TRP A 581 -15.08 7.48 -16.67
C TRP A 581 -15.37 6.49 -17.80
N LYS A 582 -16.51 6.62 -18.51
CA LYS A 582 -16.78 5.77 -19.69
C LYS A 582 -15.75 5.98 -20.79
N GLU A 583 -15.35 7.23 -21.05
CA GLU A 583 -14.28 7.55 -22.00
C GLU A 583 -12.92 7.00 -21.54
N TYR A 584 -12.63 6.99 -20.23
CA TYR A 584 -11.45 6.32 -19.70
C TYR A 584 -11.51 4.80 -19.89
N GLU A 585 -12.67 4.17 -19.61
CA GLU A 585 -12.88 2.74 -19.84
C GLU A 585 -12.79 2.37 -21.33
N ARG A 586 -13.19 3.27 -22.24
CA ARG A 586 -13.04 3.09 -23.69
C ARG A 586 -11.59 3.25 -24.17
N ARG A 587 -10.84 4.22 -23.64
CA ARG A 587 -9.41 4.44 -24.00
C ARG A 587 -8.48 3.39 -23.42
N VAL A 588 -8.77 2.92 -22.20
CA VAL A 588 -7.94 1.98 -21.44
C VAL A 588 -8.84 0.82 -21.02
N PRO A 589 -9.12 -0.14 -21.92
CA PRO A 589 -10.13 -1.19 -21.69
C PRO A 589 -9.72 -2.21 -20.63
N TYR A 590 -8.42 -2.44 -20.44
CA TYR A 590 -7.87 -3.42 -19.50
C TYR A 590 -7.88 -2.88 -18.06
N LEU A 591 -8.29 -3.71 -17.12
CA LEU A 591 -8.36 -3.40 -15.69
C LEU A 591 -7.02 -3.67 -15.01
N PHE A 592 -6.43 -4.85 -15.20
CA PHE A 592 -5.25 -5.33 -14.49
C PHE A 592 -4.06 -5.62 -15.41
N ILE A 593 -4.27 -6.41 -16.47
CA ILE A 593 -3.23 -6.93 -17.36
C ILE A 593 -3.50 -6.42 -18.78
N PRO A 594 -2.64 -5.55 -19.34
CA PRO A 594 -2.78 -5.08 -20.72
C PRO A 594 -2.91 -6.25 -21.70
N TYR A 595 -3.85 -6.15 -22.63
CA TYR A 595 -4.17 -7.17 -23.64
C TYR A 595 -4.75 -8.49 -23.09
N VAL A 596 -5.13 -8.56 -21.80
CA VAL A 596 -5.76 -9.76 -21.19
C VAL A 596 -7.02 -9.44 -20.39
N ILE A 597 -6.95 -8.58 -19.36
CA ILE A 597 -8.08 -8.33 -18.42
C ILE A 597 -8.02 -6.96 -17.76
#